data_AF-A0A7S0FF36-F1
#
_entry.id   AF-A0A7S0FF36-F1
#
_cell.length_a   1.000
_cell.length_b   1.000
_cell.length_c   1.000
_cell.angle_alpha   90.00
_cell.angle_beta   90.00
_cell.angle_gamma   90.00
#
_symmetry.space_group_name_H-M   'P 1'
#
loop_
_entity.id
_entity.type
_entity.pdbx_description
1 polymer ?
#
loop_
_entity_poly.entity_id
_entity_poly.type
_entity_poly.pdbx_seq_one_letter_code
_entity_poly.pdbx_strand_id
1 'polypeptide(L)'
;YLDEYWAAVTIAGAQYETYCSPAAADNDCAFFTCPLGPNPVYFTPSSPSAWLTVALRGGVSTCGCNTSTWVCQRSAAGIGSTVVTAAGRFTFQEDSNCACVGGTPATGTACTADNAHICAGCDAGYHLNGTACQANTCTCSAGTAATGNACAVDGAAICASCDAGYNLSGWHCRVNNCTCTNGIAATGAA
;
A
#
# COMPACT_ATOMS: atom_id res chain seq x y z
N TYR A 1 2.20 15.15 -41.00
CA TYR A 1 2.04 14.45 -39.71
C TYR A 1 2.59 15.38 -38.65
N LEU A 2 1.70 16.10 -37.98
CA LEU A 2 2.06 16.79 -36.75
C LEU A 2 1.73 15.77 -35.67
N ASP A 3 2.75 15.30 -34.96
CA ASP A 3 2.54 14.36 -33.87
C ASP A 3 1.62 15.00 -32.82
N GLU A 4 0.62 14.26 -32.38
CA GLU A 4 -0.29 14.68 -31.30
C GLU A 4 0.39 14.34 -29.98
N TYR A 5 0.66 15.35 -29.15
CA TYR A 5 1.36 15.14 -27.89
C TYR A 5 0.74 15.92 -26.73
N TRP A 6 0.82 15.27 -25.57
CA TRP A 6 0.42 15.83 -24.30
C TRP A 6 1.64 16.60 -23.79
N ALA A 7 1.56 17.94 -23.78
CA ALA A 7 2.74 18.78 -23.61
C ALA A 7 3.05 19.10 -22.14
N ALA A 8 2.03 19.23 -21.29
CA ALA A 8 2.20 19.50 -19.86
C ALA A 8 0.90 19.26 -19.10
N VAL A 9 1.05 18.93 -17.81
CA VAL A 9 -0.04 18.94 -16.83
C VAL A 9 0.33 19.89 -15.70
N THR A 10 -0.57 20.80 -15.35
CA THR A 10 -0.42 21.69 -14.20
C THR A 10 -1.45 21.33 -13.14
N ILE A 11 -1.01 21.03 -11.91
CA ILE A 11 -1.87 20.75 -10.76
C ILE A 11 -1.68 21.86 -9.74
N ALA A 12 -2.73 22.64 -9.47
CA ALA A 12 -2.71 23.79 -8.54
C ALA A 12 -1.52 24.75 -8.71
N GLY A 13 -1.10 24.97 -9.96
CA GLY A 13 0.02 25.86 -10.32
C GLY A 13 1.38 25.18 -10.42
N ALA A 14 1.54 23.94 -9.93
CA ALA A 14 2.75 23.15 -10.16
C ALA A 14 2.70 22.48 -11.54
N GLN A 15 3.68 22.76 -12.40
CA GLN A 15 3.81 22.15 -13.72
C GLN A 15 4.59 20.84 -13.64
N TYR A 16 4.06 19.83 -14.32
CA TYR A 16 4.66 18.53 -14.52
C TYR A 16 4.80 18.31 -16.02
N GLU A 17 6.05 18.13 -16.47
CA GLU A 17 6.31 17.81 -17.86
C GLU A 17 5.92 16.36 -18.12
N THR A 18 5.06 16.17 -19.11
CA THR A 18 4.68 14.85 -19.60
C THR A 18 5.16 14.75 -21.02
N TYR A 19 5.85 13.68 -21.39
CA TYR A 19 6.09 13.36 -22.79
C TYR A 19 5.29 12.10 -23.11
N CYS A 20 4.03 12.31 -23.47
CA CYS A 20 3.19 11.27 -24.02
C CYS A 20 2.84 11.64 -25.46
N SER A 21 3.40 10.88 -26.39
CA SER A 21 3.07 10.93 -27.82
C SER A 21 2.38 9.63 -28.18
N PRO A 22 1.09 9.46 -27.82
CA PRO A 22 0.38 8.29 -28.23
C PRO A 22 0.25 8.31 -29.76
N ALA A 23 0.58 7.19 -30.40
CA ALA A 23 0.29 7.00 -31.82
C ALA A 23 -1.23 6.89 -31.98
N ALA A 24 -1.93 8.02 -32.01
CA ALA A 24 -3.34 8.04 -32.37
C ALA A 24 -3.46 7.47 -33.79
N ALA A 25 -4.20 6.38 -33.95
CA ALA A 25 -4.64 5.97 -35.26
C ALA A 25 -5.58 7.07 -35.77
N ASP A 26 -5.28 7.65 -36.93
CA ASP A 26 -6.14 8.63 -37.58
C ASP A 26 -7.59 8.09 -37.57
N ASN A 27 -8.52 8.82 -36.93
CA ASN A 27 -9.96 8.50 -36.79
C ASN A 27 -10.43 7.60 -35.60
N ASP A 28 -9.68 7.49 -34.50
CA ASP A 28 -10.16 6.80 -33.29
C ASP A 28 -10.22 7.70 -32.04
N CYS A 29 -11.11 7.36 -31.10
CA CYS A 29 -11.28 8.01 -29.80
C CYS A 29 -10.69 7.14 -28.69
N ALA A 30 -9.43 6.74 -28.85
CA ALA A 30 -8.72 5.88 -27.91
C ALA A 30 -8.22 6.67 -26.70
N PHE A 31 -8.30 6.05 -25.52
CA PHE A 31 -7.62 6.54 -24.32
C PHE A 31 -6.22 5.97 -24.25
N PHE A 32 -5.27 6.84 -23.90
CA PHE A 32 -3.88 6.44 -23.64
C PHE A 32 -3.52 6.73 -22.19
N THR A 33 -2.82 5.79 -21.57
CA THR A 33 -2.28 5.99 -20.22
C THR A 33 -0.98 6.76 -20.34
N CYS A 34 -0.99 8.00 -19.87
CA CYS A 34 0.17 8.88 -19.88
C CYS A 34 0.61 9.19 -18.45
N PRO A 35 1.65 8.51 -17.93
CA PRO A 35 2.16 8.78 -16.59
C PRO A 35 2.84 10.16 -16.53
N LEU A 36 2.72 10.85 -15.38
CA LEU A 36 3.30 12.18 -15.15
C LEU A 36 4.82 12.15 -14.88
N GLY A 37 5.50 11.09 -15.28
CA GLY A 37 6.91 10.83 -15.00
C GLY A 37 7.17 9.36 -14.66
N PRO A 38 8.44 8.99 -14.37
CA PRO A 38 8.81 7.63 -13.97
C PRO A 38 8.33 7.27 -12.55
N ASN A 39 8.01 8.26 -11.71
CA ASN A 39 7.56 8.09 -10.34
C ASN A 39 6.20 8.79 -10.13
N PRO A 40 5.40 8.35 -9.13
CA PRO A 40 4.19 9.06 -8.73
C PRO A 40 4.49 10.51 -8.36
N VAL A 41 3.62 11.41 -8.81
CA VAL A 41 3.67 12.82 -8.46
C VAL A 41 2.76 13.03 -7.25
N TYR A 42 3.33 13.50 -6.15
CA TYR A 42 2.58 13.88 -4.95
C TYR A 42 2.32 15.38 -4.94
N PHE A 43 1.12 15.76 -4.52
CA PHE A 43 0.71 17.14 -4.40
C PHE A 43 -0.07 17.31 -3.09
N THR A 44 0.31 18.30 -2.28
CA THR A 44 -0.42 18.66 -1.06
C THR A 44 -1.32 19.87 -1.35
N PRO A 45 -2.65 19.69 -1.38
CA PRO A 45 -3.56 20.82 -1.59
C PRO A 45 -3.51 21.81 -0.43
N SER A 46 -3.38 23.11 -0.76
CA SER A 46 -3.55 24.20 0.20
C SER A 46 -5.01 24.61 0.40
N SER A 47 -5.93 24.01 -0.34
CA SER A 47 -7.37 24.27 -0.30
C SER A 47 -8.16 22.99 -0.64
N PRO A 48 -9.44 22.87 -0.28
CA PRO A 48 -10.24 21.67 -0.54
C PRO A 48 -10.52 21.40 -2.03
N SER A 49 -10.00 22.25 -2.93
CA SER A 49 -10.10 22.10 -4.38
C SER A 49 -8.75 22.39 -5.05
N ALA A 50 -8.44 21.72 -6.15
CA ALA A 50 -7.26 22.00 -6.96
C ALA A 50 -7.65 22.13 -8.43
N TRP A 51 -7.10 23.12 -9.12
CA TRP A 51 -7.26 23.25 -10.58
C TRP A 51 -6.31 22.28 -11.28
N LEU A 52 -6.84 21.56 -12.26
CA LEU A 52 -6.06 20.73 -13.17
C LEU A 52 -6.11 21.36 -14.56
N THR A 53 -4.95 21.76 -15.08
CA THR A 53 -4.81 22.30 -16.43
C THR A 53 -3.98 21.34 -17.27
N VAL A 54 -4.46 21.02 -18.47
CA VAL A 54 -3.79 20.09 -19.38
C VAL A 54 -3.50 20.83 -20.68
N ALA A 55 -2.23 20.86 -21.07
CA ALA A 55 -1.81 21.43 -22.35
C ALA A 55 -1.75 20.30 -23.38
N LEU A 56 -2.75 20.25 -24.25
CA LEU A 56 -2.81 19.32 -25.38
C LEU A 56 -2.33 20.05 -26.64
N ARG A 57 -1.43 19.44 -27.41
CA ARG A 57 -0.94 19.98 -28.69
C ARG A 57 -1.02 18.93 -29.78
N GLY A 58 -1.35 19.37 -30.99
CA GLY A 58 -1.58 18.47 -32.12
C GLY A 58 -2.94 17.78 -32.00
N GLY A 59 -3.70 17.82 -33.08
CA GLY A 59 -5.01 17.18 -33.21
C GLY A 59 -5.40 17.13 -34.68
N VAL A 60 -5.80 15.97 -35.17
CA VAL A 60 -6.32 15.80 -36.53
C VAL A 60 -7.79 16.21 -36.57
N SER A 61 -8.17 17.00 -37.58
CA SER A 61 -9.54 17.51 -37.78
C SER A 61 -10.49 16.48 -38.41
N THR A 62 -10.06 15.23 -38.56
CA THR A 62 -10.79 14.18 -39.29
C THR A 62 -11.81 13.45 -38.41
N CYS A 63 -11.71 13.57 -37.08
CA CYS A 63 -12.60 12.91 -36.13
C CYS A 63 -12.88 13.81 -34.92
N GLY A 64 -14.17 14.04 -34.62
CA GLY A 64 -14.60 14.63 -33.35
C GLY A 64 -15.08 13.53 -32.40
N CYS A 65 -14.49 13.44 -31.20
CA CYS A 65 -14.92 12.46 -30.21
C CYS A 65 -16.17 12.93 -29.47
N ASN A 66 -17.20 12.09 -29.48
CA ASN A 66 -18.37 12.31 -28.63
C ASN A 66 -17.99 12.13 -27.16
N THR A 67 -18.20 13.13 -26.29
CA THR A 67 -17.79 13.07 -24.87
C THR A 67 -18.70 12.20 -24.00
N SER A 68 -19.82 11.73 -24.53
CA SER A 68 -20.74 10.81 -23.86
C SER A 68 -20.50 9.36 -24.27
N THR A 69 -20.29 9.10 -25.57
CA THR A 69 -20.15 7.73 -26.11
C THR A 69 -18.73 7.33 -26.46
N TRP A 70 -17.81 8.30 -26.58
CA TRP A 70 -16.41 8.08 -26.99
C TRP A 70 -16.27 7.37 -28.33
N VAL A 71 -17.26 7.52 -29.20
CA VAL A 71 -17.20 7.02 -30.57
C VAL A 71 -16.78 8.17 -31.49
N CYS A 72 -15.91 7.87 -32.46
CA CYS A 72 -15.55 8.81 -33.50
C CYS A 72 -16.80 9.25 -34.29
N GLN A 73 -17.17 10.52 -34.18
CA GLN A 73 -18.21 11.11 -35.01
C GLN A 73 -17.52 11.77 -36.20
N ARG A 74 -17.43 11.03 -37.31
CA ARG A 74 -17.06 11.64 -38.59
C ARG A 74 -18.12 12.66 -38.96
N SER A 75 -17.74 13.93 -39.08
CA SER A 75 -18.58 14.91 -39.74
C SER A 75 -18.70 14.50 -41.21
N ALA A 76 -19.86 13.99 -41.63
CA ALA A 76 -20.19 13.67 -43.02
C ALA A 76 -20.28 14.92 -43.94
N ALA A 77 -19.81 16.08 -43.48
CA ALA A 77 -19.76 17.32 -44.24
C ALA A 77 -18.29 17.72 -44.42
N GLY A 78 -17.84 17.82 -45.67
CA GLY A 78 -16.52 18.34 -45.99
C GLY A 78 -16.31 19.71 -45.32
N ILE A 79 -15.09 19.93 -44.82
CA ILE A 79 -14.51 21.21 -44.41
C ILE A 79 -15.43 22.03 -43.48
N GLY A 80 -15.25 21.92 -42.16
CA GLY A 80 -15.82 22.96 -41.27
C GLY A 80 -15.97 22.69 -39.78
N SER A 81 -15.69 21.50 -39.23
CA SER A 81 -15.63 21.41 -37.76
C SER A 81 -14.31 21.99 -37.27
N THR A 82 -14.30 23.28 -36.98
CA THR A 82 -13.14 24.02 -36.46
C THR A 82 -12.82 23.71 -35.00
N VAL A 83 -13.58 22.83 -34.34
CA VAL A 83 -13.42 22.51 -32.93
C VAL A 83 -13.35 20.99 -32.76
N VAL A 84 -12.12 20.48 -32.63
CA VAL A 84 -11.88 19.12 -32.13
C VAL A 84 -11.78 19.23 -30.61
N THR A 85 -12.66 18.53 -29.89
CA THR A 85 -12.59 18.49 -28.42
C THR A 85 -11.64 17.37 -28.01
N ALA A 86 -10.44 17.76 -27.58
CA ALA A 86 -9.52 16.85 -26.92
C ALA A 86 -9.93 16.71 -25.44
N ALA A 87 -10.00 15.49 -24.93
CA ALA A 87 -10.42 15.22 -23.55
C ALA A 87 -9.46 14.22 -22.89
N GLY A 88 -9.13 14.48 -21.63
CA GLY A 88 -8.33 13.58 -20.79
C GLY A 88 -9.14 13.10 -19.59
N ARG A 89 -8.84 11.89 -19.11
CA ARG A 89 -9.35 11.38 -17.85
C ARG A 89 -8.23 11.35 -16.83
N PHE A 90 -8.49 11.86 -15.64
CA PHE A 90 -7.54 11.89 -14.54
C PHE A 90 -8.16 11.24 -13.32
N THR A 91 -7.32 10.59 -12.52
CA THR A 91 -7.71 10.00 -11.24
C THR A 91 -6.81 10.58 -10.18
N PHE A 92 -7.40 11.26 -9.20
CA PHE A 92 -6.70 11.63 -7.98
C PHE A 92 -6.83 10.46 -7.00
N GLN A 93 -5.72 10.06 -6.43
CA GLN A 93 -5.69 9.09 -5.34
C GLN A 93 -5.11 9.80 -4.12
N GLU A 94 -5.85 9.79 -3.02
CA GLU A 94 -5.33 10.29 -1.75
C GLU A 94 -4.18 9.38 -1.31
N ASP A 95 -3.05 9.99 -0.97
CA ASP A 95 -1.94 9.29 -0.36
C ASP A 95 -2.15 9.33 1.16
N SER A 96 -2.99 8.43 1.66
CA SER A 96 -3.20 8.32 3.09
C SER A 96 -2.03 7.61 3.73
N ASN A 97 -1.32 8.34 4.58
CA ASN A 97 -0.20 7.83 5.36
C ASN A 97 -0.72 7.16 6.63
N CYS A 98 -0.78 5.84 6.62
CA CYS A 98 -1.09 5.07 7.82
C CYS A 98 0.15 4.94 8.71
N ALA A 99 -0.09 4.76 10.00
CA ALA A 99 0.93 4.37 10.96
C ALA A 99 0.79 2.87 11.27
N CYS A 100 1.90 2.20 11.55
CA CYS A 100 1.89 0.83 12.05
C CYS A 100 3.07 0.63 12.99
N VAL A 101 2.80 0.22 14.22
CA VAL A 101 3.84 -0.14 15.21
C VAL A 101 4.02 -1.65 15.16
N GLY A 102 5.27 -2.12 15.01
CA GLY A 102 5.58 -3.55 14.91
C GLY A 102 5.19 -4.17 13.57
N GLY A 103 5.17 -3.37 12.50
CA GLY A 103 4.86 -3.84 11.16
C GLY A 103 4.98 -2.76 10.09
N THR A 104 4.54 -3.11 8.87
CA THR A 104 4.53 -2.22 7.71
C THR A 104 3.19 -1.51 7.58
N PRO A 105 3.14 -0.17 7.48
CA PRO A 105 1.89 0.56 7.30
C PRO A 105 1.15 0.19 6.00
N ALA A 106 -0.18 0.24 6.05
CA ALA A 106 -1.01 0.19 4.85
C ALA A 106 -0.80 1.44 3.97
N THR A 107 -0.97 1.30 2.66
CA THR A 107 -0.81 2.38 1.67
C THR A 107 -1.98 2.41 0.71
N GLY A 108 -2.16 3.54 0.03
CA GLY A 108 -3.23 3.74 -0.94
C GLY A 108 -4.61 3.50 -0.34
N THR A 109 -5.50 2.81 -1.06
CA THR A 109 -6.89 2.58 -0.64
C THR A 109 -7.04 1.68 0.59
N ALA A 110 -5.99 0.94 0.97
CA ALA A 110 -5.98 0.16 2.21
C ALA A 110 -5.79 1.04 3.45
N CYS A 111 -5.24 2.24 3.29
CA CYS A 111 -5.18 3.23 4.35
C CYS A 111 -6.44 4.11 4.31
N THR A 112 -7.44 3.76 5.11
CA THR A 112 -8.77 4.39 5.00
C THR A 112 -8.87 5.79 5.63
N ALA A 113 -7.83 6.21 6.36
CA ALA A 113 -7.73 7.56 6.93
C ALA A 113 -6.27 7.89 7.29
N ASP A 114 -5.90 9.16 7.20
CA ASP A 114 -4.58 9.65 7.61
C ASP A 114 -4.28 9.33 9.07
N ASN A 115 -3.05 8.86 9.32
CA ASN A 115 -2.56 8.41 10.62
C ASN A 115 -3.38 7.28 11.27
N ALA A 116 -4.25 6.61 10.50
CA ALA A 116 -4.91 5.41 11.00
C ALA A 116 -3.87 4.32 11.29
N HIS A 117 -4.09 3.58 12.38
CA HIS A 117 -3.20 2.49 12.78
C HIS A 117 -3.58 1.22 12.02
N ILE A 118 -3.23 1.18 10.74
CA ILE A 118 -3.54 0.08 9.82
C ILE A 118 -2.23 -0.47 9.26
N CYS A 119 -2.01 -1.75 9.54
CA CYS A 119 -0.84 -2.51 9.14
C CYS A 119 -1.17 -3.38 7.93
N ALA A 120 -0.33 -3.30 6.89
CA ALA A 120 -0.37 -4.23 5.76
C ALA A 120 0.26 -5.60 6.11
N GLY A 121 1.13 -5.62 7.12
CA GLY A 121 1.84 -6.80 7.59
C GLY A 121 2.54 -6.52 8.90
N CYS A 122 2.86 -7.57 9.65
CA CYS A 122 3.51 -7.49 10.96
C CYS A 122 4.93 -8.04 10.92
N ASP A 123 5.80 -7.42 11.73
CA ASP A 123 7.19 -7.83 11.88
C ASP A 123 7.29 -9.18 12.62
N ALA A 124 8.47 -9.82 12.55
CA ALA A 124 8.73 -11.02 13.32
C ALA A 124 8.54 -10.76 14.83
N GLY A 125 7.81 -11.65 15.49
CA GLY A 125 7.43 -11.48 16.91
C GLY A 125 6.12 -10.70 17.11
N TYR A 126 5.40 -10.37 16.03
CA TYR A 126 4.07 -9.79 16.07
C TYR A 126 3.10 -10.61 15.21
N HIS A 127 1.81 -10.50 15.49
CA HIS A 127 0.73 -11.03 14.67
C HIS A 127 -0.32 -9.95 14.41
N LEU A 128 -1.07 -10.10 13.32
CA LEU A 128 -2.14 -9.17 12.97
C LEU A 128 -3.36 -9.44 13.84
N ASN A 129 -3.77 -8.42 14.60
CA ASN A 129 -5.00 -8.41 15.38
C ASN A 129 -5.89 -7.24 14.91
N GLY A 130 -6.92 -7.57 14.14
CA GLY A 130 -7.69 -6.57 13.42
C GLY A 130 -6.83 -5.87 12.36
N THR A 131 -6.58 -4.56 12.55
CA THR A 131 -5.74 -3.75 11.65
C THR A 131 -4.37 -3.44 12.26
N ALA A 132 -4.10 -3.84 13.50
CA ALA A 132 -2.87 -3.50 14.20
C ALA A 132 -2.00 -4.74 14.43
N CYS A 133 -0.70 -4.53 14.54
CA CYS A 133 0.23 -5.58 14.93
C CYS A 133 0.32 -5.63 16.45
N GLN A 134 0.05 -6.81 17.01
CA GLN A 134 0.18 -7.08 18.44
C GLN A 134 1.37 -8.00 18.66
N ALA A 135 2.20 -7.70 19.66
CA ALA A 135 3.35 -8.54 20.00
C ALA A 135 2.88 -9.95 20.39
N ASN A 136 3.55 -10.96 19.86
CA ASN A 136 3.26 -12.35 20.17
C ASN A 136 3.50 -12.62 21.65
N THR A 137 2.57 -13.32 22.28
CA THR A 137 2.68 -13.78 23.65
C THR A 137 2.57 -15.30 23.66
N CYS A 138 3.61 -15.95 24.12
CA CYS A 138 3.64 -17.40 24.22
C CYS A 138 2.92 -17.86 25.48
N THR A 139 2.75 -19.17 25.62
CA THR A 139 2.30 -19.81 26.85
C THR A 139 3.48 -20.48 27.53
N CYS A 140 3.45 -20.56 28.86
CA CYS A 140 4.46 -21.29 29.62
C CYS A 140 3.81 -21.88 30.87
N SER A 141 3.94 -23.20 31.05
CA SER A 141 3.57 -23.87 32.29
C SER A 141 4.77 -23.88 33.24
N ALA A 142 4.58 -23.40 34.48
CA ALA A 142 5.61 -23.32 35.53
C ALA A 142 6.80 -22.40 35.19
N GLY A 143 6.47 -21.21 34.67
CA GLY A 143 7.44 -20.18 34.37
C GLY A 143 6.82 -18.94 33.72
N THR A 144 7.69 -18.05 33.25
CA THR A 144 7.29 -16.83 32.53
C THR A 144 7.26 -17.12 31.03
N ALA A 145 6.16 -16.77 30.38
CA ALA A 145 6.04 -16.90 28.93
C ALA A 145 6.98 -15.96 28.16
N ALA A 146 7.49 -16.43 27.03
CA ALA A 146 8.21 -15.59 26.08
C ALA A 146 7.28 -14.60 25.37
N THR A 147 7.82 -13.44 24.96
CA THR A 147 7.08 -12.41 24.22
C THR A 147 7.90 -11.85 23.06
N GLY A 148 7.22 -11.19 22.12
CA GLY A 148 7.86 -10.54 20.97
C GLY A 148 8.69 -11.51 20.15
N ASN A 149 9.91 -11.14 19.79
CA ASN A 149 10.81 -11.97 18.97
C ASN A 149 11.20 -13.31 19.62
N ALA A 150 11.11 -13.43 20.95
CA ALA A 150 11.32 -14.72 21.63
C ALA A 150 10.12 -15.67 21.47
N CYS A 151 8.99 -15.14 20.98
CA CYS A 151 7.78 -15.88 20.68
C CYS A 151 7.45 -15.78 19.17
N ALA A 152 7.96 -16.72 18.37
CA ALA A 152 7.79 -16.68 16.91
C ALA A 152 6.32 -16.79 16.46
N VAL A 153 5.50 -17.50 17.24
CA VAL A 153 4.07 -17.72 16.95
C VAL A 153 3.29 -17.43 18.23
N ASP A 154 2.31 -16.54 18.15
CA ASP A 154 1.41 -16.24 19.26
C ASP A 154 0.78 -17.52 19.84
N GLY A 155 0.76 -17.62 21.17
CA GLY A 155 0.24 -18.78 21.90
C GLY A 155 1.15 -20.02 21.94
N ALA A 156 2.30 -20.04 21.25
CA ALA A 156 3.22 -21.19 21.30
C ALA A 156 3.73 -21.46 22.72
N ALA A 157 4.01 -22.72 23.05
CA ALA A 157 4.52 -23.11 24.37
C ALA A 157 6.03 -22.84 24.49
N ILE A 158 6.40 -21.62 24.86
CA ILE A 158 7.79 -21.16 25.00
C ILE A 158 7.93 -20.37 26.30
N CYS A 159 8.80 -20.86 27.17
CA CYS A 159 9.16 -20.24 28.43
C CYS A 159 10.41 -19.37 28.27
N ALA A 160 10.34 -18.12 28.74
CA ALA A 160 11.50 -17.24 28.89
C ALA A 160 12.30 -17.56 30.16
N SER A 161 11.62 -17.99 31.22
CA SER A 161 12.23 -18.40 32.48
C SER A 161 11.35 -19.44 33.17
N CYS A 162 11.92 -20.21 34.09
CA CYS A 162 11.19 -21.21 34.86
C CYS A 162 11.05 -20.81 36.32
N ASP A 163 9.94 -21.21 36.93
CA ASP A 163 9.70 -21.03 38.35
C ASP A 163 10.67 -21.87 39.19
N ALA A 164 10.78 -21.54 40.48
CA ALA A 164 11.58 -22.32 41.40
C ALA A 164 11.14 -23.80 41.41
N GLY A 165 12.11 -24.72 41.35
CA GLY A 165 11.86 -26.16 41.26
C GLY A 165 11.70 -26.70 39.83
N TYR A 166 11.84 -25.84 38.82
CA TYR A 166 11.86 -26.22 37.41
C TYR A 166 13.14 -25.73 36.73
N ASN A 167 13.61 -26.47 35.72
CA ASN A 167 14.69 -26.04 34.83
C ASN A 167 14.19 -25.92 33.39
N LEU A 168 14.76 -24.98 32.65
CA LEU A 168 14.50 -24.84 31.22
C LEU A 168 15.13 -26.04 30.48
N SER A 169 14.32 -26.73 29.69
CA SER A 169 14.72 -27.86 28.86
C SER A 169 14.12 -27.69 27.47
N GLY A 170 14.98 -27.32 26.51
CA GLY A 170 14.51 -26.77 25.23
C GLY A 170 13.78 -25.46 25.49
N TRP A 171 12.49 -25.42 25.18
CA TRP A 171 11.63 -24.24 25.32
C TRP A 171 10.62 -24.36 26.49
N HIS A 172 10.68 -25.43 27.27
CA HIS A 172 9.70 -25.73 28.31
C HIS A 172 10.36 -25.85 29.68
N CYS A 173 9.61 -25.50 30.71
CA CYS A 173 10.01 -25.73 32.09
C CYS A 173 9.68 -27.16 32.51
N ARG A 174 10.70 -27.90 32.95
CA ARG A 174 10.57 -29.28 33.43
C ARG A 174 10.99 -29.33 34.88
N VAL A 175 10.28 -30.14 35.68
CA VAL A 175 10.58 -30.27 37.11
C VAL A 175 12.02 -30.78 37.32
N ASN A 176 12.71 -30.16 38.26
CA ASN A 176 14.04 -30.60 38.68
C ASN A 176 13.94 -32.01 39.27
N ASN A 177 14.60 -32.97 38.63
CA ASN A 177 14.69 -34.33 39.13
C ASN A 177 16.07 -34.54 39.77
N CYS A 178 16.11 -34.51 41.09
CA CYS A 178 17.32 -34.85 41.84
C CYS A 178 17.33 -36.36 42.08
N THR A 179 18.24 -37.08 41.42
CA THR A 179 18.44 -38.52 41.65
C THR A 179 19.64 -38.75 42.55
N CYS A 180 19.51 -39.67 43.50
CA CYS A 180 20.58 -40.15 44.36
C CYS A 180 20.64 -41.68 44.28
N THR A 181 21.85 -42.24 44.14
CA THR A 181 22.06 -43.69 44.05
C THR A 181 21.62 -44.33 45.38
N ASN A 182 20.57 -45.16 45.33
CA ASN A 182 19.88 -45.81 46.46
C ASN A 182 18.81 -44.98 47.22
N GLY A 183 18.32 -43.87 46.68
CA GLY A 183 17.24 -43.07 47.29
C GLY A 183 15.99 -42.90 46.40
N ILE A 184 14.88 -42.43 46.99
CA ILE A 184 13.71 -41.95 46.25
C ILE A 184 14.05 -40.55 45.70
N ALA A 185 13.89 -40.34 44.40
CA ALA A 185 14.13 -39.05 43.78
C ALA A 185 13.23 -37.97 44.41
N ALA A 186 13.82 -36.87 44.84
CA ALA A 186 13.08 -35.70 45.29
C ALA A 186 12.72 -34.82 44.09
N THR A 187 11.47 -34.36 44.03
CA THR A 187 10.98 -33.40 43.03
C THR A 187 10.53 -32.12 43.75
N GLY A 188 11.03 -30.95 43.35
CA GLY A 188 10.61 -29.67 43.93
C GLY A 188 11.68 -28.57 43.88
N ALA A 189 11.35 -27.41 44.45
CA ALA A 189 12.28 -26.30 44.66
C ALA A 189 13.26 -26.60 45.80
N ALA A 190 14.49 -26.05 45.68
CA ALA A 190 15.48 -26.08 46.74
C ALA A 190 15.13 -25.11 47.88
#